data_AF-A0A956PCE1-F1
#
_entry.id   AF-A0A956PCE1-F1
#
_cell.length_a   1.000
_cell.length_b   1.000
_cell.length_c   1.000
_cell.angle_alpha   90.00
_cell.angle_beta   90.00
_cell.angle_gamma   90.00
#
_symmetry.space_group_name_H-M   'P 1'
#
loop_
_entity.id
_entity.type
_entity.pdbx_description
1 polymer ?
#
loop_
_entity_poly.entity_id
_entity_poly.type
_entity_poly.pdbx_seq_one_letter_code
_entity_poly.pdbx_strand_id
1 'polypeptide(L)'
;MKIEPPDAFTGIDLTAVSKPYRYLGGEHHAVYKDPASVRVRWAMAFPDLYEVGMSHLGMQILYHHLNLRPDVWAERVYAPWRDMADAMRAAG
;
A
#
# COMPACT_ATOMS: atom_id res chain seq x y z
N MET A 1 -9.99 15.60 -4.43
CA MET A 1 -9.14 14.50 -4.93
C MET A 1 -10.03 13.27 -4.96
N LYS A 2 -10.38 12.75 -6.15
CA LYS A 2 -11.09 11.46 -6.21
C LYS A 2 -10.08 10.40 -5.84
N ILE A 3 -10.31 9.73 -4.73
CA ILE A 3 -9.48 8.61 -4.28
C ILE A 3 -10.15 7.39 -4.89
N GLU A 4 -9.63 6.96 -6.03
CA GLU A 4 -10.11 5.75 -6.71
C GLU A 4 -9.29 4.56 -6.22
N PRO A 5 -9.94 3.41 -5.97
CA PRO A 5 -9.21 2.23 -5.54
C PRO A 5 -8.19 1.83 -6.61
N PRO A 6 -6.98 1.41 -6.22
CA PRO A 6 -5.99 0.89 -7.14
C PRO A 6 -6.57 -0.17 -8.07
N ASP A 7 -6.05 -0.24 -9.29
CA ASP A 7 -6.47 -1.23 -10.31
C ASP A 7 -6.56 -2.66 -9.75
N ALA A 8 -5.68 -3.00 -8.80
CA ALA A 8 -5.63 -4.28 -8.09
C ALA A 8 -6.92 -4.67 -7.34
N PHE A 9 -7.84 -3.73 -7.07
CA PHE A 9 -9.12 -3.98 -6.41
C PHE A 9 -10.32 -3.74 -7.35
N THR A 10 -10.06 -3.55 -8.64
CA THR A 10 -11.11 -3.37 -9.64
C THR A 10 -12.00 -4.61 -9.68
N GLY A 11 -13.31 -4.41 -9.48
CA GLY A 11 -14.30 -5.50 -9.43
C GLY A 11 -14.60 -6.04 -8.03
N ILE A 12 -13.88 -5.60 -6.99
CA ILE A 12 -14.23 -5.90 -5.60
C ILE A 12 -15.11 -4.78 -5.05
N ASP A 13 -16.27 -5.13 -4.50
CA ASP A 13 -17.11 -4.17 -3.76
C ASP A 13 -16.47 -3.85 -2.41
N LEU A 14 -15.75 -2.72 -2.36
CA LEU A 14 -15.12 -2.27 -1.12
C LEU A 14 -16.13 -1.92 -0.04
N THR A 15 -17.39 -1.59 -0.35
CA THR A 15 -18.38 -1.28 0.70
C THR A 15 -18.77 -2.51 1.53
N ALA A 16 -18.49 -3.71 1.02
CA ALA A 16 -18.73 -4.97 1.70
C ALA A 16 -17.60 -5.42 2.64
N VAL A 17 -16.45 -4.73 2.66
CA VAL A 17 -15.30 -5.08 3.51
C VAL A 17 -15.16 -4.13 4.70
N SER A 18 -14.59 -4.63 5.80
CA SER A 18 -14.32 -3.84 6.99
C SER A 18 -13.25 -2.79 6.72
N LYS A 19 -13.55 -1.56 7.12
CA LYS A 19 -12.65 -0.41 6.99
C LYS A 19 -12.14 -0.22 5.55
N PRO A 20 -13.05 0.05 4.59
CA PRO A 20 -12.71 0.13 3.16
C PRO A 20 -11.66 1.16 2.82
N TYR A 21 -11.55 2.21 3.64
CA TYR A 21 -10.55 3.26 3.48
C TYR A 21 -9.11 2.75 3.44
N ARG A 22 -8.82 1.55 3.98
CA ARG A 22 -7.51 0.90 3.90
C ARG A 22 -7.08 0.59 2.46
N TYR A 23 -8.04 0.42 1.55
CA TYR A 23 -7.81 -0.08 0.19
C TYR A 23 -8.04 0.99 -0.87
N LEU A 24 -8.42 2.22 -0.48
CA LEU A 24 -8.65 3.32 -1.42
C LEU A 24 -7.34 3.89 -1.99
N GLY A 25 -6.19 3.66 -1.33
CA GLY A 25 -4.93 4.31 -1.67
C GLY A 25 -4.86 5.76 -1.16
N GLY A 26 -3.84 6.51 -1.60
CA GLY A 26 -3.68 7.92 -1.21
C GLY A 26 -3.19 8.12 0.22
N GLU A 27 -2.39 7.18 0.76
CA GLU A 27 -1.81 7.28 2.09
C GLU A 27 -1.07 8.60 2.30
N HIS A 28 -1.32 9.26 3.43
CA HIS A 28 -0.63 10.50 3.78
C HIS A 28 0.88 10.23 3.92
N HIS A 29 1.70 11.12 3.36
CA HIS A 29 3.16 10.93 3.23
C HIS A 29 3.62 9.77 2.33
N ALA A 30 2.74 9.26 1.46
CA ALA A 30 3.20 8.44 0.35
C ALA A 30 4.07 9.28 -0.61
N VAL A 31 5.24 8.74 -0.96
CA VAL A 31 6.13 9.27 -1.98
C VAL A 31 5.77 8.64 -3.32
N TYR A 32 5.52 9.50 -4.31
CA TYR A 32 5.26 9.09 -5.69
C TYR A 32 6.45 9.49 -6.56
N LYS A 33 6.91 8.58 -7.41
CA LYS A 33 7.97 8.80 -8.39
C LYS A 33 7.52 8.28 -9.75
N ASP A 34 8.12 8.81 -10.82
CA ASP A 34 7.94 8.25 -12.15
C ASP A 34 8.62 6.88 -12.22
N PRO A 35 7.89 5.77 -12.50
CA PRO A 35 8.48 4.44 -12.63
C PRO A 35 9.62 4.37 -13.66
N ALA A 36 9.58 5.19 -14.72
CA ALA A 36 10.62 5.23 -15.74
C ALA A 36 11.91 5.93 -15.27
N SER A 37 11.84 6.73 -14.20
CA SER A 37 12.96 7.51 -13.67
C SER A 37 13.77 6.78 -12.59
N VAL A 38 13.28 5.64 -12.09
CA VAL A 38 13.90 4.88 -11.00
C VAL A 38 14.49 3.57 -11.49
N ARG A 39 15.61 3.15 -10.90
CA ARG A 39 16.29 1.90 -11.25
C ARG A 39 15.81 0.72 -10.41
N VAL A 40 15.35 0.97 -9.20
CA VAL A 40 14.93 -0.07 -8.25
C VAL A 40 13.61 0.30 -7.60
N ARG A 41 12.67 -0.65 -7.58
CA ARG A 41 11.39 -0.53 -6.86
C ARG A 41 11.36 -1.52 -5.68
N TRP A 42 11.06 -1.01 -4.50
CA TRP A 42 11.00 -1.75 -3.25
C TRP A 42 9.55 -1.87 -2.77
N ALA A 43 9.15 -3.08 -2.38
CA ALA A 43 7.91 -3.31 -1.64
C ALA A 43 8.27 -3.71 -0.21
N MET A 44 8.02 -2.82 0.75
CA MET A 44 8.21 -3.09 2.16
C MET A 44 6.96 -3.77 2.72
N ALA A 45 6.98 -5.11 2.74
CA ALA A 45 5.86 -5.90 3.21
C ALA A 45 5.88 -6.08 4.74
N PHE A 46 4.79 -5.67 5.39
CA PHE A 46 4.56 -5.92 6.80
C PHE A 46 3.45 -6.99 6.96
N PRO A 47 3.67 -8.05 7.76
CA PRO A 47 2.78 -9.20 7.82
C PRO A 47 1.55 -8.98 8.73
N ASP A 48 1.05 -7.76 8.81
CA ASP A 48 -0.10 -7.40 9.64
C ASP A 48 -0.86 -6.22 9.03
N LEU A 49 -1.98 -5.84 9.67
CA LEU A 49 -2.82 -4.72 9.31
C LEU A 49 -2.04 -3.41 9.22
N TYR A 50 -2.52 -2.54 8.33
CA TYR A 50 -2.06 -1.17 8.16
C TYR A 50 -1.90 -0.43 9.49
N GLU A 51 -2.93 -0.44 10.35
CA GLU A 51 -2.87 0.31 11.62
C GLU A 51 -1.80 -0.20 12.58
N VAL A 52 -1.49 -1.51 12.54
CA VAL A 52 -0.44 -2.12 13.36
C VAL A 52 0.93 -1.75 12.78
N GLY A 53 1.11 -1.94 11.48
CA GLY A 53 2.39 -1.70 10.81
C GLY A 53 2.77 -0.22 10.71
N MET A 54 1.79 0.71 10.73
CA MET A 54 2.06 2.15 10.77
C MET A 54 2.85 2.59 12.00
N SER A 55 2.78 1.83 13.09
CA SER A 55 3.56 2.11 14.31
C SER A 55 4.98 1.55 14.26
N HIS A 56 5.40 0.92 13.16
CA HIS A 56 6.71 0.29 13.04
C HIS A 56 7.80 1.29 12.62
N LEU A 57 8.49 1.86 13.61
CA LEU A 57 9.52 2.90 13.43
C LEU A 57 10.64 2.51 12.44
N GLY A 58 11.10 1.26 12.48
CA GLY A 58 12.15 0.78 11.57
C GLY A 58 11.75 0.90 10.11
N MET A 59 10.51 0.54 9.77
CA MET A 59 10.00 0.68 8.40
C MET A 59 9.81 2.13 8.00
N GLN A 60 9.42 3.02 8.91
CA GLN A 60 9.33 4.46 8.61
C GLN A 60 10.71 5.05 8.27
N ILE A 61 11.74 4.73 9.06
CA ILE A 61 13.12 5.17 8.85
C ILE A 61 13.64 4.67 7.49
N LEU A 62 13.51 3.37 7.23
CA LEU A 62 13.96 2.78 5.97
C LEU A 62 13.20 3.34 4.76
N TYR A 63 11.87 3.47 4.87
CA TYR A 63 11.05 4.07 3.83
C TYR A 63 11.52 5.48 3.47
N HIS A 64 11.79 6.30 4.49
CA HIS A 64 12.28 7.67 4.30
C HIS A 64 13.63 7.67 3.58
N HIS A 65 14.61 6.93 4.09
CA HIS A 65 15.95 6.90 3.50
C HIS A 65 15.99 6.32 2.08
N LEU A 66 15.24 5.26 1.81
CA LEU A 66 15.13 4.69 0.46
C LEU A 66 14.53 5.72 -0.50
N ASN A 67 13.49 6.44 -0.09
CA ASN A 67 12.83 7.41 -0.94
C ASN A 67 13.57 8.76 -1.08
N LEU A 68 14.57 9.07 -0.23
CA LEU A 68 15.48 10.19 -0.46
C LEU A 68 16.36 10.00 -1.70
N ARG A 69 16.61 8.75 -2.11
CA ARG A 69 17.44 8.46 -3.28
C ARG A 69 16.65 8.70 -4.58
N PRO A 70 17.18 9.42 -5.58
CA PRO A 70 16.46 9.65 -6.83
C PRO A 70 16.24 8.38 -7.63
N ASP A 71 17.11 7.37 -7.48
CA ASP A 71 17.09 6.12 -8.26
C ASP A 71 16.27 4.98 -7.65
N VAL A 72 15.66 5.18 -6.48
CA VAL A 72 14.91 4.16 -5.74
C VAL A 72 13.51 4.65 -5.42
N TRP A 73 12.51 3.80 -5.60
CA TRP A 73 11.16 4.04 -5.13
C TRP A 73 10.72 2.93 -4.19
N ALA A 74 10.41 3.26 -2.94
CA ALA A 74 9.91 2.32 -1.96
C ALA A 74 8.44 2.57 -1.64
N GLU A 75 7.65 1.51 -1.61
CA GLU A 75 6.24 1.48 -1.27
C GLU A 75 6.03 0.55 -0.06
N ARG A 76 4.98 0.79 0.72
CA ARG A 76 4.61 -0.04 1.88
C ARG A 76 3.45 -0.93 1.51
N VAL A 77 3.50 -2.19 1.94
CA VAL A 77 2.44 -3.18 1.69
C VAL A 77 2.10 -3.85 3.03
N TYR A 78 0.81 -4.03 3.28
CA TYR A 78 0.29 -4.59 4.52
C TYR A 78 -0.60 -5.79 4.21
N ALA A 79 -0.78 -6.68 5.18
CA ALA A 79 -1.68 -7.81 5.02
C ALA A 79 -3.15 -7.30 4.95
N PRO A 80 -3.95 -7.77 3.99
CA PRO A 80 -5.38 -7.46 3.97
C PRO A 80 -6.08 -8.09 5.18
N TRP A 81 -7.17 -7.47 5.64
CA TRP A 81 -8.03 -8.11 6.62
C TRP A 81 -8.73 -9.34 6.01
N ARG A 82 -9.28 -10.22 6.87
CA ARG A 82 -9.84 -11.51 6.45
C ARG A 82 -10.92 -11.38 5.36
N ASP A 83 -11.85 -10.44 5.52
CA ASP A 83 -12.92 -10.19 4.56
C ASP A 83 -12.41 -9.73 3.20
N MET A 84 -11.44 -8.81 3.16
CA MET A 84 -10.80 -8.38 1.94
C MET A 84 -9.98 -9.51 1.32
N ALA A 85 -9.25 -10.29 2.14
CA ALA A 85 -8.49 -11.43 1.66
C ALA A 85 -9.41 -12.48 1.00
N ASP A 86 -10.58 -12.73 1.58
CA ASP A 86 -11.59 -13.64 1.03
C ASP A 86 -12.20 -13.08 -0.25
N ALA A 87 -12.50 -11.78 -0.30
CA ALA A 87 -12.97 -11.10 -1.51
C ALA A 87 -11.94 -11.16 -2.65
N MET A 88 -10.66 -10.93 -2.34
CA MET A 88 -9.56 -11.05 -3.31
C MET A 88 -9.45 -12.49 -3.83
N ARG A 89 -9.48 -13.51 -2.96
CA ARG A 89 -9.45 -14.93 -3.39
C ARG A 89 -10.63 -15.31 -4.27
N ALA A 90 -11.81 -14.73 -4.03
CA ALA A 90 -12.99 -14.97 -4.84
C ALA A 90 -12.91 -14.29 -6.22
N ALA A 91 -12.13 -13.20 -6.34
CA ALA A 91 -11.97 -12.43 -7.57
C ALA A 91 -10.93 -13.03 -8.55
N GLY A 92 -9.95 -13.81 -8.06
CA GLY A 92 -8.92 -14.49 -8.87
C GLY A 92 -7.51 -14.05 -8.53
#